data_AF-A0A0L0CQR7-F1
#
_entry.id   AF-A0A0L0CQR7-F1
#
_cell.length_a   1.000
_cell.length_b   1.000
_cell.length_c   1.000
_cell.angle_alpha   90.00
_cell.angle_beta   90.00
_cell.angle_gamma   90.00
#
_symmetry.space_group_name_H-M   'P 1'
#
loop_
_entity.id
_entity.type
_entity.pdbx_description
1 polymer ?
#
loop_
_entity_poly.entity_id
_entity_poly.type
_entity_poly.pdbx_seq_one_letter_code
_entity_poly.pdbx_strand_id
1 'polypeptide(L)'
;MTVTTATTVQLYVTIIKKYISVKTSSILLLTGNLLWSLHLYLSSNCNTTTTTGTHQFIKNISGIHVASLKARSLYSNSTNYHLNKDSPTNGVKKSESSGLAFENVALNLGRWDNQRVYKLFDFALIGDTYEESSLSGLVCLATQTSVERLLSVAEVAKKWLGPISVAVFVSGSEEFTILKHYVTYLRLCFDFVRTNVTFHLAFPYDRKPKHETADSYKLLQMFDCRNPQKTLHSMLQMRSTETIRWRSRNLYPQNHLRNFARKGCQTKYVFLTDVDIVPSNNIVPLLNEFLATARCATGLCAYVIPTLEIDDRVRFPSSKTELLRLVKRGLARPFHEKVFIYNQYATNFSSWLANSHTDDQLIAISHQVTNYEFFYEPFYVALDNVPPHDERFVGYGFTRNSQVYEMYVSGYSFYVLTPVFTCHWGLQKKNARPSWREQQNTFNSKRFEIFKKEIFARYKKPLHSYDQKKHG
;
A
#
# COMPACT_ATOMS: atom_id res chain seq x y z
N MET A 1 45.71 -23.75 59.16
CA MET A 1 44.25 -23.70 59.38
C MET A 1 43.60 -23.17 58.10
N THR A 2 43.52 -23.89 56.98
CA THR A 2 42.62 -25.03 56.65
C THR A 2 41.13 -24.78 56.89
N VAL A 3 40.53 -23.77 56.26
CA VAL A 3 39.10 -23.78 55.85
C VAL A 3 38.95 -22.81 54.67
N THR A 4 38.64 -23.29 53.46
CA THR A 4 37.93 -22.50 52.39
C THR A 4 37.74 -23.25 51.07
N THR A 5 38.19 -24.49 50.90
CA THR A 5 38.00 -25.25 49.64
C THR A 5 36.71 -26.09 49.60
N ALA A 6 36.05 -26.34 50.74
CA ALA A 6 34.87 -27.20 50.81
C ALA A 6 33.56 -26.51 50.35
N THR A 7 33.42 -25.20 50.58
CA THR A 7 32.18 -24.46 50.28
C THR A 7 31.97 -24.21 48.79
N THR A 8 33.03 -24.06 48.00
CA THR A 8 32.95 -23.80 46.56
C THR A 8 32.54 -25.05 45.76
N VAL A 9 32.99 -26.23 46.18
CA VAL A 9 32.63 -27.51 45.55
C VAL A 9 31.16 -27.86 45.80
N GLN A 10 30.66 -27.60 47.01
CA GLN A 10 29.25 -27.83 47.37
C GLN A 10 28.29 -27.00 46.50
N LEU A 11 28.67 -25.75 46.17
CA LEU A 11 27.87 -24.84 45.35
C LEU A 11 27.80 -25.31 43.89
N TYR A 12 28.94 -25.76 43.32
CA TYR A 12 29.01 -26.28 41.95
C TYR A 12 28.21 -27.58 41.78
N VAL A 13 28.30 -28.51 42.74
CA VAL A 13 27.52 -29.77 42.71
C VAL A 13 26.02 -29.48 42.79
N THR A 14 25.61 -28.48 43.57
CA THR A 14 24.18 -28.09 43.69
C THR A 14 23.65 -27.48 42.39
N ILE A 15 24.45 -26.63 41.72
CA ILE A 15 24.08 -26.02 40.43
C ILE A 15 23.97 -27.10 39.34
N ILE A 16 24.92 -28.03 39.28
CA ILE A 16 24.91 -29.13 38.30
C ILE A 16 23.71 -30.06 38.52
N LYS A 17 23.41 -30.42 39.78
CA LYS A 17 22.20 -31.23 40.11
C LYS A 17 20.90 -30.52 39.71
N LYS A 18 20.81 -29.21 39.93
CA LYS A 18 19.63 -28.41 39.53
C LYS A 18 19.51 -28.31 38.01
N TYR A 19 20.63 -28.17 37.30
CA TYR A 19 20.66 -28.11 35.83
C TYR A 19 20.29 -29.44 35.17
N ILE A 20 20.74 -30.56 35.74
CA ILE A 20 20.37 -31.91 35.29
C ILE A 20 18.88 -32.17 35.54
N SER A 21 18.37 -31.82 36.73
CA SER A 21 16.95 -31.98 37.08
C SER A 21 16.02 -31.21 36.14
N VAL A 22 16.37 -29.98 35.76
CA VAL A 22 15.57 -29.17 34.81
C VAL A 22 15.57 -29.79 33.42
N LYS A 23 16.72 -30.28 32.93
CA LYS A 23 16.80 -30.97 31.63
C LYS A 23 16.01 -32.28 31.62
N THR A 24 16.03 -33.07 32.70
CA THR A 24 15.24 -34.31 32.77
C THR A 24 13.74 -34.03 32.77
N SER A 25 13.28 -32.97 33.46
CA SER A 25 11.88 -32.56 33.44
C SER A 25 11.43 -32.04 32.07
N SER A 26 12.29 -31.29 31.36
CA SER A 26 11.98 -30.83 29.99
C SER A 26 11.93 -31.97 28.97
N ILE A 27 12.80 -32.98 29.10
CA ILE A 27 12.78 -34.17 28.24
C ILE A 27 11.53 -35.01 28.51
N LEU A 28 11.15 -35.23 29.77
CA LEU A 28 9.93 -35.94 30.15
C LEU A 28 8.65 -35.25 29.62
N LEU A 29 8.59 -33.92 29.67
CA LEU A 29 7.49 -33.14 29.11
C LEU A 29 7.42 -33.21 27.58
N LEU A 30 8.58 -33.25 26.89
CA LEU A 30 8.64 -33.42 25.44
C LEU A 30 8.19 -34.83 25.03
N THR A 31 8.62 -35.87 25.74
CA THR A 31 8.20 -37.26 25.46
C THR A 31 6.71 -37.49 25.78
N GLY A 32 6.20 -36.86 26.85
CA GLY A 32 4.77 -36.91 27.19
C GLY A 32 3.90 -36.26 26.11
N ASN A 33 4.29 -35.08 25.61
CA ASN A 33 3.56 -34.40 24.54
C ASN A 33 3.61 -35.16 23.22
N LEU A 34 4.73 -35.81 22.89
CA LEU A 34 4.84 -36.64 21.68
C LEU A 34 3.93 -37.88 21.76
N LEU A 35 3.91 -38.57 22.92
CA LEU A 35 3.06 -39.74 23.13
C LEU A 35 1.56 -39.38 23.11
N TRP A 36 1.18 -38.23 23.68
CA TRP A 36 -0.20 -37.76 23.67
C TRP A 36 -0.65 -37.36 22.25
N SER A 37 0.25 -36.75 21.47
CA SER A 37 0.01 -36.42 20.05
C SER A 37 -0.13 -37.66 19.18
N LEU A 38 0.68 -38.70 19.44
CA LEU A 38 0.58 -39.98 18.74
C LEU A 38 -0.73 -40.72 19.08
N HIS A 39 -1.18 -40.65 20.34
CA HIS A 39 -2.42 -41.29 20.77
C HIS A 39 -3.66 -40.62 20.17
N LEU A 40 -3.67 -39.27 20.08
CA LEU A 40 -4.72 -38.52 19.40
C LEU A 40 -4.77 -38.82 17.90
N TYR A 41 -3.63 -38.97 17.24
CA TYR A 41 -3.55 -39.32 15.81
C TYR A 41 -3.99 -40.75 15.49
N LEU A 42 -3.80 -41.69 16.42
CA LEU A 42 -4.22 -43.09 16.27
C LEU A 42 -5.69 -43.32 16.64
N SER A 43 -6.32 -42.39 17.38
CA SER A 43 -7.75 -42.45 17.75
C SER A 43 -8.72 -41.91 16.70
N SER A 44 -8.23 -41.31 15.61
CA SER A 44 -9.06 -40.67 14.57
C SER A 44 -9.25 -41.52 13.30
N ASN A 45 -9.46 -42.82 13.44
CA ASN A 45 -9.94 -43.67 12.35
C ASN A 45 -11.36 -44.18 12.68
N CYS A 46 -12.36 -43.53 12.08
CA CYS A 46 -13.70 -44.11 11.97
C CYS A 46 -14.39 -43.68 10.66
N ASN A 47 -14.58 -44.69 9.81
CA ASN A 47 -15.70 -44.96 8.92
C ASN A 47 -15.99 -44.04 7.72
N THR A 48 -15.46 -44.49 6.58
CA THR A 48 -16.06 -44.32 5.26
C THR A 48 -17.41 -45.05 5.17
N THR A 49 -18.48 -44.29 4.93
CA THR A 49 -19.71 -44.81 4.32
C THR A 49 -20.04 -43.99 3.08
N THR A 50 -19.99 -44.68 1.96
CA THR A 50 -20.51 -44.35 0.64
C THR A 50 -22.01 -44.06 0.68
N THR A 51 -22.43 -42.96 0.04
CA THR A 51 -23.77 -42.86 -0.59
C THR A 51 -23.69 -42.05 -1.89
N THR A 52 -24.00 -42.77 -2.96
CA THR A 52 -24.33 -42.31 -4.30
C THR A 52 -25.62 -41.48 -4.30
N GLY A 53 -25.63 -40.37 -5.05
CA GLY A 53 -26.83 -39.55 -5.25
C GLY A 53 -26.69 -38.62 -6.44
N THR A 54 -27.06 -39.12 -7.61
CA THR A 54 -27.29 -38.40 -8.86
C THR A 54 -28.44 -37.38 -8.72
N HIS A 55 -28.25 -36.13 -9.17
CA HIS A 55 -29.32 -35.30 -9.71
C HIS A 55 -28.79 -34.29 -10.74
N GLN A 56 -29.05 -34.60 -12.02
CA GLN A 56 -29.17 -33.65 -13.13
C GLN A 56 -30.43 -32.78 -12.97
N PHE A 57 -30.52 -31.72 -13.79
CA PHE A 57 -31.62 -30.75 -14.06
C PHE A 57 -31.34 -29.34 -13.46
N ILE A 58 -31.27 -28.20 -14.19
CA ILE A 58 -31.79 -27.77 -15.52
C ILE A 58 -30.81 -26.78 -16.20
N LYS A 59 -30.63 -26.97 -17.52
CA LYS A 59 -30.20 -25.96 -18.51
C LYS A 59 -31.42 -25.14 -18.94
N ASN A 60 -31.31 -23.81 -18.96
CA ASN A 60 -31.83 -22.86 -19.94
C ASN A 60 -32.17 -21.52 -19.27
N ILE A 61 -31.52 -20.45 -19.71
CA ILE A 61 -32.16 -19.31 -20.38
C ILE A 61 -31.06 -18.62 -21.19
N SER A 62 -31.18 -18.76 -22.51
CA SER A 62 -30.53 -17.98 -23.54
C SER A 62 -31.46 -16.84 -23.95
N GLY A 63 -30.91 -15.64 -24.14
CA GLY A 63 -31.54 -14.59 -24.95
C GLY A 63 -31.72 -13.26 -24.23
N ILE A 64 -30.70 -12.41 -24.29
CA ILE A 64 -30.92 -10.96 -24.37
C ILE A 64 -30.03 -10.41 -25.48
N HIS A 65 -30.70 -9.71 -26.39
CA HIS A 65 -30.19 -9.09 -27.60
C HIS A 65 -29.04 -8.12 -27.35
N VAL A 66 -28.02 -8.24 -28.20
CA VAL A 66 -26.98 -7.23 -28.43
C VAL A 66 -27.61 -6.04 -29.15
N ALA A 67 -27.79 -4.92 -28.46
CA ALA A 67 -28.06 -3.63 -29.07
C ALA A 67 -26.73 -2.89 -29.26
N SER A 68 -26.33 -2.72 -30.52
CA SER A 68 -25.21 -1.90 -30.96
C SER A 68 -25.46 -0.43 -30.56
N LEU A 69 -24.67 0.11 -29.64
CA LEU A 69 -24.59 1.56 -29.42
C LEU A 69 -23.30 2.08 -30.05
N LYS A 70 -23.47 2.78 -31.17
CA LYS A 70 -22.45 3.63 -31.79
C LYS A 70 -22.04 4.70 -30.77
N ALA A 71 -20.82 4.62 -30.25
CA ALA A 71 -20.21 5.70 -29.48
C ALA A 71 -19.98 6.89 -30.41
N ARG A 72 -20.80 7.94 -30.27
CA ARG A 72 -20.57 9.25 -30.90
C ARG A 72 -19.58 10.00 -30.02
N SER A 73 -18.42 10.32 -30.59
CA SER A 73 -17.43 11.20 -29.96
C SER A 73 -18.03 12.58 -29.76
N LEU A 74 -18.08 13.05 -28.53
CA LEU A 74 -18.24 14.48 -28.23
C LEU A 74 -16.98 14.92 -27.51
N TYR A 75 -16.01 15.36 -28.30
CA TYR A 75 -14.94 16.24 -27.85
C TYR A 75 -15.58 17.53 -27.32
N SER A 76 -15.34 17.86 -26.06
CA SER A 76 -15.58 19.20 -25.53
C SER A 76 -14.28 19.78 -25.00
N ASN A 77 -13.97 20.97 -25.49
CA ASN A 77 -12.73 21.72 -25.33
C ASN A 77 -12.22 21.85 -23.90
N SER A 78 -10.91 21.66 -23.77
CA SER A 78 -10.09 21.96 -22.60
C SER A 78 -10.17 23.44 -22.22
N THR A 79 -10.60 23.72 -20.98
CA THR A 79 -10.33 25.00 -20.32
C THR A 79 -9.44 24.77 -19.08
N ASN A 80 -8.36 25.55 -19.03
CA ASN A 80 -7.33 25.55 -18.00
C ASN A 80 -7.90 25.95 -16.64
N TYR A 81 -8.03 25.01 -15.69
CA TYR A 81 -8.28 25.36 -14.28
C TYR A 81 -6.96 25.50 -13.51
N HIS A 82 -6.48 26.74 -13.44
CA HIS A 82 -5.71 27.19 -12.29
C HIS A 82 -6.57 27.06 -11.02
N LEU A 83 -5.95 26.78 -9.87
CA LEU A 83 -6.58 27.00 -8.56
C LEU A 83 -6.78 28.52 -8.37
N ASN A 84 -7.75 29.10 -9.08
CA ASN A 84 -8.20 30.48 -8.91
C ASN A 84 -9.50 30.47 -8.12
N LYS A 85 -9.41 31.02 -6.90
CA LYS A 85 -10.25 31.97 -6.16
C LYS A 85 -11.75 32.21 -6.46
N ASP A 86 -12.45 31.42 -7.27
CA ASP A 86 -13.90 31.59 -7.43
C ASP A 86 -14.65 30.55 -6.61
N SER A 87 -14.98 30.98 -5.38
CA SER A 87 -15.87 30.28 -4.46
C SER A 87 -17.32 30.56 -4.87
N PRO A 88 -18.20 29.56 -5.05
CA PRO A 88 -19.60 29.80 -4.80
C PRO A 88 -19.74 29.96 -3.29
N THR A 89 -20.06 31.16 -2.82
CA THR A 89 -20.65 31.38 -1.49
C THR A 89 -22.03 30.74 -1.50
N ASN A 90 -22.10 29.43 -1.30
CA ASN A 90 -23.36 28.75 -1.04
C ASN A 90 -23.11 27.76 0.08
N GLY A 91 -23.81 27.97 1.20
CA GLY A 91 -23.82 27.08 2.33
C GLY A 91 -24.05 25.64 1.88
N VAL A 92 -23.45 24.72 2.63
CA VAL A 92 -23.60 23.28 2.49
C VAL A 92 -25.04 22.95 2.11
N LYS A 93 -25.27 22.56 0.84
CA LYS A 93 -26.57 22.06 0.42
C LYS A 93 -26.83 20.79 1.25
N LYS A 94 -27.82 20.86 2.15
CA LYS A 94 -28.38 19.68 2.82
C LYS A 94 -28.89 18.74 1.72
N SER A 95 -28.14 17.68 1.45
CA SER A 95 -28.54 16.55 0.61
C SER A 95 -28.51 15.29 1.47
N GLU A 96 -29.53 14.46 1.28
CA GLU A 96 -29.95 13.33 2.09
C GLU A 96 -28.87 12.23 2.18
N SER A 97 -28.12 12.26 3.28
CA SER A 97 -27.44 11.15 3.97
C SER A 97 -26.59 11.78 5.07
N SER A 98 -27.23 12.29 6.12
CA SER A 98 -26.61 13.12 7.17
C SER A 98 -25.78 12.31 8.19
N GLY A 99 -25.09 11.28 7.74
CA GLY A 99 -24.21 10.46 8.57
C GLY A 99 -22.75 10.83 8.41
N LEU A 100 -21.97 10.70 9.48
CA LEU A 100 -20.51 10.81 9.40
C LEU A 100 -19.95 9.63 8.61
N ALA A 101 -18.84 9.84 7.91
CA ALA A 101 -18.05 8.75 7.36
C ALA A 101 -17.75 7.71 8.45
N PHE A 102 -17.84 6.42 8.09
CA PHE A 102 -17.62 5.27 8.98
C PHE A 102 -18.60 5.13 10.17
N GLU A 103 -19.73 5.86 10.20
CA GLU A 103 -20.70 5.78 11.30
C GLU A 103 -21.30 4.38 11.46
N ASN A 104 -21.52 3.67 10.36
CA ASN A 104 -22.12 2.34 10.35
C ASN A 104 -21.10 1.20 10.53
N VAL A 105 -19.84 1.50 10.84
CA VAL A 105 -18.79 0.48 11.00
C VAL A 105 -18.89 -0.16 12.38
N ALA A 106 -19.32 -1.42 12.43
CA ALA A 106 -19.34 -2.21 13.65
C ALA A 106 -17.93 -2.67 14.07
N LEU A 107 -17.21 -1.86 14.85
CA LEU A 107 -15.78 -2.02 15.22
C LEU A 107 -15.38 -3.36 15.90
N ASN A 108 -16.34 -4.24 16.20
CA ASN A 108 -16.09 -5.60 16.70
C ASN A 108 -15.98 -6.65 15.58
N LEU A 109 -16.60 -6.39 14.43
CA LEU A 109 -16.87 -7.40 13.39
C LEU A 109 -15.82 -7.44 12.27
N GLY A 110 -14.76 -6.62 12.34
CA GLY A 110 -13.66 -6.69 11.39
C GLY A 110 -12.91 -8.03 11.46
N ARG A 111 -12.17 -8.36 10.41
CA ARG A 111 -11.27 -9.53 10.43
C ARG A 111 -9.93 -9.18 11.07
N TRP A 112 -9.22 -10.18 11.56
CA TRP A 112 -7.84 -10.01 11.99
C TRP A 112 -6.89 -10.24 10.81
N ASP A 113 -5.74 -9.58 10.81
CA ASP A 113 -4.62 -10.01 10.00
C ASP A 113 -4.09 -11.39 10.48
N ASN A 114 -3.19 -11.99 9.71
CA ASN A 114 -2.68 -13.34 9.99
C ASN A 114 -1.96 -13.45 11.34
N GLN A 115 -1.38 -12.35 11.84
CA GLN A 115 -0.67 -12.32 13.11
C GLN A 115 -1.55 -11.82 14.29
N ARG A 116 -2.82 -11.47 14.03
CA ARG A 116 -3.75 -10.87 15.01
C ARG A 116 -3.20 -9.60 15.67
N VAL A 117 -2.41 -8.83 14.94
CA VAL A 117 -1.86 -7.53 15.36
C VAL A 117 -2.80 -6.39 14.98
N TYR A 118 -3.48 -6.49 13.84
CA TYR A 118 -4.33 -5.44 13.29
C TYR A 118 -5.74 -5.96 13.01
N LYS A 119 -6.73 -5.20 13.46
CA LYS A 119 -8.13 -5.39 13.09
C LYS A 119 -8.38 -4.64 11.79
N LEU A 120 -8.93 -5.32 10.80
CA LEU A 120 -9.12 -4.86 9.43
C LEU A 120 -10.61 -4.84 9.07
N PHE A 121 -11.05 -3.76 8.42
CA PHE A 121 -12.41 -3.57 7.92
C PHE A 121 -12.33 -3.26 6.44
N ASP A 122 -12.58 -4.27 5.62
CA ASP A 122 -12.68 -4.13 4.17
C ASP A 122 -13.90 -3.27 3.84
N PHE A 123 -13.79 -2.37 2.86
CA PHE A 123 -14.91 -1.56 2.36
C PHE A 123 -15.65 -0.77 3.46
N ALA A 124 -14.92 -0.30 4.46
CA ALA A 124 -15.47 0.44 5.60
C ALA A 124 -16.21 1.73 5.19
N LEU A 125 -15.86 2.30 4.03
CA LEU A 125 -16.60 3.36 3.37
C LEU A 125 -16.41 3.26 1.86
N ILE A 126 -17.48 3.01 1.11
CA ILE A 126 -17.43 2.81 -0.35
C ILE A 126 -17.69 4.16 -1.06
N GLY A 127 -16.93 4.43 -2.12
CA GLY A 127 -17.17 5.58 -3.01
C GLY A 127 -18.39 5.36 -3.90
N ASP A 128 -19.16 6.42 -4.17
CA ASP A 128 -20.49 6.34 -4.80
C ASP A 128 -20.50 5.58 -6.14
N THR A 129 -19.41 5.65 -6.92
CA THR A 129 -19.29 5.00 -8.24
C THR A 129 -18.20 3.92 -8.26
N TYR A 130 -17.66 3.53 -7.10
CA TYR A 130 -16.52 2.62 -7.02
C TYR A 130 -16.80 1.24 -7.66
N GLU A 131 -17.99 0.69 -7.42
CA GLU A 131 -18.40 -0.59 -7.98
C GLU A 131 -18.51 -0.54 -9.51
N GLU A 132 -19.28 0.41 -10.04
CA GLU A 132 -19.47 0.62 -11.47
C GLU A 132 -18.14 0.91 -12.19
N SER A 133 -17.31 1.79 -11.63
CA SER A 133 -16.00 2.13 -12.20
C SER A 133 -15.00 0.96 -12.13
N SER A 134 -15.14 0.08 -11.14
CA SER A 134 -14.33 -1.14 -11.05
C SER A 134 -14.76 -2.21 -12.07
N LEU A 135 -16.06 -2.30 -12.37
CA LEU A 135 -16.60 -3.22 -13.38
C LEU A 135 -16.28 -2.78 -14.81
N SER A 136 -16.32 -1.47 -15.07
CA SER A 136 -16.07 -0.89 -16.39
C SER A 136 -14.60 -0.59 -16.68
N GLY A 137 -13.78 -0.38 -15.64
CA GLY A 137 -12.35 -0.12 -15.74
C GLY A 137 -11.46 -1.36 -15.67
N LEU A 138 -10.24 -1.24 -16.18
CA LEU A 138 -9.22 -2.30 -16.08
C LEU A 138 -8.21 -2.07 -14.96
N VAL A 139 -8.09 -0.84 -14.45
CA VAL A 139 -7.08 -0.46 -13.46
C VAL A 139 -7.66 0.28 -12.26
N CYS A 140 -7.18 -0.07 -11.07
CA CYS A 140 -7.49 0.56 -9.80
C CYS A 140 -6.21 1.04 -9.14
N LEU A 141 -6.24 2.23 -8.55
CA LEU A 141 -5.12 2.72 -7.74
C LEU A 141 -5.29 2.20 -6.32
N ALA A 142 -4.27 1.53 -5.79
CA ALA A 142 -4.20 1.15 -4.40
C ALA A 142 -3.21 2.07 -3.68
N THR A 143 -3.58 2.55 -2.50
CA THR A 143 -2.65 3.30 -1.65
C THR A 143 -2.99 3.14 -0.17
N GLN A 144 -2.11 3.61 0.69
CA GLN A 144 -2.26 3.53 2.12
C GLN A 144 -1.88 4.85 2.77
N THR A 145 -2.51 5.17 3.90
CA THR A 145 -2.29 6.43 4.58
C THR A 145 -2.58 6.35 6.07
N SER A 146 -2.06 7.33 6.79
CA SER A 146 -2.42 7.66 8.16
C SER A 146 -3.22 8.97 8.18
N VAL A 147 -3.81 9.31 9.32
CA VAL A 147 -4.65 10.51 9.44
C VAL A 147 -3.93 11.80 9.05
N GLU A 148 -2.62 11.90 9.32
CA GLU A 148 -1.83 13.09 8.98
C GLU A 148 -1.55 13.30 7.49
N ARG A 149 -1.80 12.28 6.65
CA ARG A 149 -1.59 12.34 5.19
C ARG A 149 -2.90 12.19 4.40
N LEU A 150 -4.06 12.31 5.05
CA LEU A 150 -5.36 12.16 4.38
C LEU A 150 -5.59 13.18 3.25
N LEU A 151 -5.03 14.39 3.35
CA LEU A 151 -5.17 15.39 2.28
C LEU A 151 -4.58 14.90 0.94
N SER A 152 -3.49 14.12 0.98
CA SER A 152 -2.86 13.60 -0.23
C SER A 152 -3.79 12.68 -1.03
N VAL A 153 -4.79 12.05 -0.38
CA VAL A 153 -5.84 11.29 -1.09
C VAL A 153 -6.60 12.18 -2.06
N ALA A 154 -6.93 13.43 -1.67
CA ALA A 154 -7.63 14.36 -2.54
C ALA A 154 -6.75 14.81 -3.72
N GLU A 155 -5.45 15.00 -3.51
CA GLU A 155 -4.52 15.36 -4.58
C GLU A 155 -4.40 14.26 -5.64
N VAL A 156 -4.28 13.00 -5.20
CA VAL A 156 -4.24 11.83 -6.08
C VAL A 156 -5.59 11.63 -6.77
N ALA A 157 -6.71 11.66 -6.03
CA ALA A 157 -8.05 11.42 -6.57
C ALA A 157 -8.48 12.48 -7.58
N LYS A 158 -7.98 13.72 -7.46
CA LYS A 158 -8.22 14.77 -8.47
C LYS A 158 -7.62 14.42 -9.84
N LYS A 159 -6.55 13.65 -9.88
CA LYS A 159 -5.83 13.25 -11.10
C LYS A 159 -6.21 11.85 -11.57
N TRP A 160 -6.52 10.96 -10.65
CA TRP A 160 -6.94 9.60 -10.92
C TRP A 160 -8.47 9.50 -10.99
N LEU A 161 -9.01 9.75 -12.18
CA LEU A 161 -10.45 9.65 -12.46
C LEU A 161 -10.87 8.18 -12.69
N GLY A 162 -10.73 7.34 -11.66
CA GLY A 162 -11.03 5.91 -11.67
C GLY A 162 -11.07 5.35 -10.25
N PRO A 163 -11.32 4.05 -10.05
CA PRO A 163 -11.46 3.47 -8.72
C PRO A 163 -10.15 3.58 -7.91
N ILE A 164 -10.27 3.98 -6.65
CA ILE A 164 -9.16 4.09 -5.69
C ILE A 164 -9.50 3.30 -4.42
N SER A 165 -8.63 2.35 -4.06
CA SER A 165 -8.67 1.64 -2.78
C SER A 165 -7.63 2.22 -1.81
N VAL A 166 -8.09 2.74 -0.67
CA VAL A 166 -7.26 3.38 0.36
C VAL A 166 -7.32 2.62 1.67
N ALA A 167 -6.21 2.04 2.13
CA ALA A 167 -6.11 1.52 3.49
C ALA A 167 -5.69 2.63 4.46
N VAL A 168 -6.53 2.93 5.45
CA VAL A 168 -6.27 3.96 6.46
C VAL A 168 -5.94 3.34 7.80
N PHE A 169 -4.81 3.74 8.39
CA PHE A 169 -4.37 3.27 9.70
C PHE A 169 -4.59 4.32 10.79
N VAL A 170 -5.39 3.95 11.79
CA VAL A 170 -5.71 4.79 12.96
C VAL A 170 -5.26 4.12 14.27
N SER A 171 -4.94 4.92 15.28
CA SER A 171 -4.53 4.44 16.61
C SER A 171 -5.39 5.04 17.72
N GLY A 172 -6.45 4.33 18.09
CA GLY A 172 -7.37 4.74 19.15
C GLY A 172 -8.48 5.68 18.71
N SER A 173 -9.30 6.12 19.68
CA SER A 173 -10.52 6.90 19.42
C SER A 173 -10.24 8.27 18.79
N GLU A 174 -9.21 8.99 19.25
CA GLU A 174 -8.90 10.34 18.76
C GLU A 174 -8.65 10.36 17.25
N GLU A 175 -7.81 9.45 16.75
CA GLU A 175 -7.51 9.36 15.32
C GLU A 175 -8.67 8.79 14.52
N PHE A 176 -9.47 7.91 15.12
CA PHE A 176 -10.71 7.46 14.48
C PHE A 176 -11.71 8.61 14.31
N THR A 177 -11.88 9.47 15.32
CA THR A 177 -12.70 10.70 15.22
C THR A 177 -12.14 11.66 14.17
N ILE A 178 -10.83 11.89 14.12
CA ILE A 178 -10.19 12.69 13.05
C ILE A 178 -10.51 12.10 11.68
N LEU A 179 -10.37 10.78 11.52
CA LEU A 179 -10.67 10.08 10.27
C LEU A 179 -12.13 10.30 9.84
N LYS A 180 -13.10 10.06 10.74
CA LYS A 180 -14.53 10.25 10.46
C LYS A 180 -14.81 11.66 9.95
N HIS A 181 -14.33 12.68 10.67
CA HIS A 181 -14.65 14.06 10.33
C HIS A 181 -13.91 14.54 9.08
N TYR A 182 -12.62 14.21 8.94
CA TYR A 182 -11.85 14.68 7.81
C TYR A 182 -12.24 13.96 6.51
N VAL A 183 -12.58 12.67 6.54
CA VAL A 183 -13.10 11.99 5.33
C VAL A 183 -14.49 12.50 4.98
N THR A 184 -15.35 12.79 5.97
CA THR A 184 -16.64 13.46 5.71
C THR A 184 -16.41 14.82 5.02
N TYR A 185 -15.49 15.63 5.55
CA TYR A 185 -15.07 16.89 4.94
C TYR A 185 -14.58 16.72 3.50
N LEU A 186 -13.67 15.76 3.24
CA LEU A 186 -13.15 15.52 1.90
C LEU A 186 -14.26 15.12 0.92
N ARG A 187 -15.20 14.26 1.33
CA ARG A 187 -16.34 13.85 0.47
C ARG A 187 -17.32 14.99 0.20
N LEU A 188 -17.51 15.91 1.15
CA LEU A 188 -18.38 17.07 0.96
C LEU A 188 -17.73 18.15 0.08
N CYS A 189 -16.43 18.36 0.21
CA CYS A 189 -15.70 19.39 -0.54
C CYS A 189 -15.22 18.93 -1.91
N PHE A 190 -15.01 17.63 -2.11
CA PHE A 190 -14.38 17.07 -3.30
C PHE A 190 -15.17 15.87 -3.83
N ASP A 191 -15.98 16.11 -4.85
CA ASP A 191 -16.82 15.08 -5.47
C ASP A 191 -16.00 13.87 -5.93
N PHE A 192 -14.82 14.07 -6.52
CA PHE A 192 -13.95 12.97 -6.94
C PHE A 192 -13.47 12.08 -5.79
N VAL A 193 -13.41 12.58 -4.54
CA VAL A 193 -13.15 11.73 -3.37
C VAL A 193 -14.40 10.93 -3.03
N ARG A 194 -15.56 11.60 -3.02
CA ARG A 194 -16.85 10.98 -2.72
C ARG A 194 -17.22 9.86 -3.70
N THR A 195 -16.97 10.06 -4.98
CA THR A 195 -17.36 9.11 -6.03
C THR A 195 -16.37 7.96 -6.16
N ASN A 196 -15.06 8.25 -6.20
CA ASN A 196 -14.08 7.29 -6.69
C ASN A 196 -13.32 6.56 -5.57
N VAL A 197 -13.28 7.11 -4.35
CA VAL A 197 -12.41 6.62 -3.29
C VAL A 197 -13.17 5.73 -2.32
N THR A 198 -12.69 4.51 -2.19
CA THR A 198 -13.13 3.54 -1.19
C THR A 198 -12.08 3.40 -0.10
N PHE A 199 -12.52 3.50 1.15
CA PHE A 199 -11.66 3.45 2.32
C PHE A 199 -11.83 2.12 3.06
N HIS A 200 -10.69 1.54 3.41
CA HIS A 200 -10.55 0.41 4.30
C HIS A 200 -9.95 0.90 5.62
N LEU A 201 -10.39 0.33 6.74
CA LEU A 201 -9.95 0.77 8.07
C LEU A 201 -9.08 -0.30 8.73
N ALA A 202 -7.93 0.11 9.25
CA ALA A 202 -7.04 -0.71 10.06
C ALA A 202 -6.69 -0.02 11.38
N PHE A 203 -6.72 -0.77 12.48
CA PHE A 203 -6.21 -0.31 13.78
C PHE A 203 -5.56 -1.47 14.53
N PRO A 204 -4.56 -1.21 15.40
CA PRO A 204 -3.90 -2.27 16.15
C PRO A 204 -4.79 -2.77 17.29
N TYR A 205 -4.63 -4.03 17.68
CA TYR A 205 -5.50 -4.70 18.66
C TYR A 205 -5.55 -3.95 20.01
N ASP A 206 -4.45 -3.33 20.42
CA ASP A 206 -4.26 -2.62 21.69
C ASP A 206 -4.76 -1.17 21.65
N ARG A 207 -5.12 -0.65 20.47
CA ARG A 207 -5.68 0.71 20.28
C ARG A 207 -7.01 0.68 19.55
N LYS A 208 -7.87 -0.26 19.93
CA LYS A 208 -9.25 -0.32 19.44
C LYS A 208 -9.98 1.02 19.71
N PRO A 209 -10.58 1.66 18.69
CA PRO A 209 -11.40 2.84 18.89
C PRO A 209 -12.63 2.51 19.75
N LYS A 210 -12.95 3.40 20.68
CA LYS A 210 -14.20 3.39 21.46
C LYS A 210 -15.21 4.34 20.80
N HIS A 211 -16.50 4.11 21.02
CA HIS A 211 -17.56 4.99 20.51
C HIS A 211 -17.35 6.45 20.98
N GLU A 212 -17.71 7.39 20.10
CA GLU A 212 -17.48 8.83 20.31
C GLU A 212 -18.25 9.38 21.52
N THR A 213 -17.66 10.39 22.17
CA THR A 213 -18.35 11.24 23.13
C THR A 213 -19.00 12.42 22.40
N ALA A 214 -20.03 13.03 23.02
CA ALA A 214 -20.92 14.02 22.41
C ALA A 214 -20.26 15.34 21.89
N ASP A 215 -18.96 15.54 22.08
CA ASP A 215 -18.23 16.75 21.64
C ASP A 215 -17.85 16.76 20.15
N SER A 216 -18.14 15.69 19.40
CA SER A 216 -17.79 15.54 17.97
C SER A 216 -18.51 16.52 17.03
N TYR A 217 -19.74 16.95 17.36
CA TYR A 217 -20.52 17.85 16.48
C TYR A 217 -19.87 19.22 16.24
N LYS A 218 -19.00 19.69 17.15
CA LYS A 218 -18.27 20.96 16.98
C LYS A 218 -17.30 20.92 15.79
N LEU A 219 -16.82 19.74 15.40
CA LEU A 219 -15.88 19.57 14.29
C LEU A 219 -16.52 19.80 12.91
N LEU A 220 -17.83 19.61 12.78
CA LEU A 220 -18.56 19.90 11.55
C LEU A 220 -18.55 21.40 11.22
N GLN A 221 -18.46 22.26 12.23
CA GLN A 221 -18.39 23.71 12.06
C GLN A 221 -17.03 24.19 11.54
N MET A 222 -16.01 23.32 11.53
CA MET A 222 -14.64 23.65 11.11
C MET A 222 -14.38 23.45 9.61
N PHE A 223 -15.40 23.05 8.83
CA PHE A 223 -15.22 22.68 7.43
C PHE A 223 -15.03 23.92 6.54
N ASP A 224 -13.80 24.14 6.07
CA ASP A 224 -13.48 25.18 5.09
C ASP A 224 -12.87 24.55 3.83
N CYS A 225 -13.69 24.33 2.79
CA CYS A 225 -13.26 23.72 1.53
C CYS A 225 -12.14 24.51 0.82
N ARG A 226 -11.94 25.79 1.17
CA ARG A 226 -10.88 26.62 0.59
C ARG A 226 -9.51 26.36 1.21
N ASN A 227 -9.47 25.82 2.43
CA ASN A 227 -8.24 25.60 3.19
C ASN A 227 -8.20 24.17 3.78
N PRO A 228 -8.10 23.13 2.93
CA PRO A 228 -8.13 21.74 3.38
C PRO A 228 -6.95 21.35 4.26
N GLN A 229 -5.77 21.94 4.02
CA GLN A 229 -4.59 21.73 4.87
C GLN A 229 -4.79 22.32 6.27
N LYS A 230 -5.33 23.54 6.37
CA LYS A 230 -5.62 24.18 7.66
C LYS A 230 -6.67 23.39 8.44
N THR A 231 -7.72 22.92 7.74
CA THR A 231 -8.76 22.07 8.32
C THR A 231 -8.16 20.80 8.92
N LEU A 232 -7.30 20.10 8.17
CA LEU A 232 -6.61 18.89 8.66
C LEU A 232 -5.73 19.21 9.87
N HIS A 233 -4.92 20.27 9.78
CA HIS A 233 -4.00 20.66 10.83
C HIS A 233 -4.73 20.91 12.15
N SER A 234 -5.84 21.65 12.13
CA SER A 234 -6.65 21.91 13.32
C SER A 234 -7.20 20.63 13.94
N MET A 235 -7.62 19.64 13.13
CA MET A 235 -8.09 18.35 13.64
C MET A 235 -6.94 17.51 14.24
N LEU A 236 -5.75 17.55 13.64
CA LEU A 236 -4.59 16.81 14.16
C LEU A 236 -4.11 17.32 15.52
N GLN A 237 -4.42 18.58 15.90
CA GLN A 237 -4.12 19.14 17.22
C GLN A 237 -4.97 18.52 18.34
N MET A 238 -6.02 17.76 18.01
CA MET A 238 -6.84 17.05 19.01
C MET A 238 -6.16 15.80 19.57
N ARG A 239 -5.07 15.33 18.95
CA ARG A 239 -4.34 14.16 19.46
C ARG A 239 -3.66 14.48 20.77
N SER A 240 -3.89 13.65 21.77
CA SER A 240 -3.21 13.77 23.05
C SER A 240 -1.72 13.50 22.93
N THR A 241 -0.96 13.98 23.93
CA THR A 241 0.47 13.67 24.07
C THR A 241 0.73 12.17 24.16
N GLU A 242 -0.22 11.40 24.71
CA GLU A 242 -0.17 9.94 24.75
C GLU A 242 -0.23 9.34 23.35
N THR A 243 -1.21 9.73 22.52
CA THR A 243 -1.34 9.25 21.14
C THR A 243 -0.11 9.62 20.31
N ILE A 244 0.39 10.85 20.42
CA ILE A 244 1.61 11.30 19.73
C ILE A 244 2.82 10.46 20.17
N ARG A 245 2.98 10.23 21.47
CA ARG A 245 4.07 9.40 22.00
C ARG A 245 3.95 7.95 21.55
N TRP A 246 2.75 7.37 21.54
CA TRP A 246 2.52 6.02 21.04
C TRP A 246 2.89 5.91 19.56
N ARG A 247 2.47 6.86 18.71
CA ARG A 247 2.82 6.93 17.29
C ARG A 247 4.33 7.03 17.06
N SER A 248 5.07 7.74 17.92
CA SER A 248 6.53 7.84 17.81
C SER A 248 7.28 6.55 18.16
N ARG A 249 6.67 5.68 18.98
CA ARG A 249 7.29 4.43 19.48
C ARG A 249 6.89 3.19 18.69
N ASN A 250 5.76 3.25 17.99
CA ASN A 250 5.23 2.13 17.23
C ASN A 250 5.47 2.33 15.73
N LEU A 251 5.99 1.30 15.07
CA LEU A 251 6.28 1.37 13.65
C LEU A 251 4.99 1.38 12.83
N TYR A 252 4.99 2.19 11.78
CA TYR A 252 3.89 2.25 10.83
C TYR A 252 3.84 0.96 9.98
N PRO A 253 2.70 0.25 9.86
CA PRO A 253 2.63 -1.07 9.21
C PRO A 253 2.42 -0.99 7.70
N GLN A 254 3.30 -0.30 6.97
CA GLN A 254 3.05 0.02 5.56
C GLN A 254 2.85 -1.20 4.66
N ASN A 255 3.56 -2.31 4.89
CA ASN A 255 3.44 -3.50 4.04
C ASN A 255 2.09 -4.21 4.23
N HIS A 256 1.58 -4.26 5.47
CA HIS A 256 0.23 -4.75 5.76
C HIS A 256 -0.81 -3.88 5.05
N LEU A 257 -0.67 -2.55 5.13
CA LEU A 257 -1.62 -1.63 4.52
C LEU A 257 -1.54 -1.62 2.99
N ARG A 258 -0.35 -1.81 2.41
CA ARG A 258 -0.14 -1.99 0.97
C ARG A 258 -0.88 -3.24 0.47
N ASN A 259 -0.70 -4.38 1.15
CA ASN A 259 -1.43 -5.61 0.82
C ASN A 259 -2.94 -5.41 0.97
N PHE A 260 -3.36 -4.74 2.05
CA PHE A 260 -4.76 -4.51 2.35
C PHE A 260 -5.44 -3.64 1.27
N ALA A 261 -4.84 -2.51 0.91
CA ALA A 261 -5.34 -1.66 -0.18
C ALA A 261 -5.31 -2.38 -1.53
N ARG A 262 -4.23 -3.10 -1.83
CA ARG A 262 -4.13 -3.88 -3.07
C ARG A 262 -5.28 -4.86 -3.23
N LYS A 263 -5.66 -5.56 -2.14
CA LYS A 263 -6.79 -6.50 -2.13
C LYS A 263 -8.17 -5.85 -2.12
N GLY A 264 -8.24 -4.54 -1.86
CA GLY A 264 -9.48 -3.77 -2.00
C GLY A 264 -9.82 -3.44 -3.45
N CYS A 265 -8.82 -3.34 -4.34
CA CYS A 265 -9.05 -3.12 -5.77
C CYS A 265 -9.81 -4.28 -6.42
N GLN A 266 -10.91 -3.96 -7.11
CA GLN A 266 -11.77 -4.95 -7.78
C GLN A 266 -11.51 -5.07 -9.29
N THR A 267 -10.56 -4.30 -9.84
CA THR A 267 -10.17 -4.34 -11.26
C THR A 267 -9.10 -5.40 -11.53
N LYS A 268 -8.92 -5.75 -12.81
CA LYS A 268 -7.92 -6.72 -13.25
C LYS A 268 -6.47 -6.31 -12.94
N TYR A 269 -6.15 -5.04 -13.11
CA TYR A 269 -4.83 -4.47 -12.85
C TYR A 269 -4.87 -3.54 -11.64
N VAL A 270 -3.76 -3.50 -10.89
CA VAL A 270 -3.60 -2.63 -9.73
C VAL A 270 -2.36 -1.75 -9.91
N PHE A 271 -2.52 -0.46 -9.61
CA PHE A 271 -1.42 0.50 -9.49
C PHE A 271 -1.20 0.87 -8.03
N LEU A 272 -0.21 0.26 -7.38
CA LEU A 272 0.05 0.48 -5.95
C LEU A 272 1.10 1.56 -5.71
N THR A 273 0.68 2.70 -5.15
CA THR A 273 1.53 3.87 -4.91
C THR A 273 1.57 4.30 -3.45
N ASP A 274 2.55 5.12 -3.09
CA ASP A 274 2.48 5.90 -1.85
C ASP A 274 1.46 7.04 -2.06
N VAL A 275 0.81 7.51 -0.98
CA VAL A 275 -0.37 8.39 -1.09
C VAL A 275 -0.06 9.79 -1.64
N ASP A 276 1.21 10.19 -1.62
CA ASP A 276 1.73 11.46 -2.14
C ASP A 276 2.40 11.32 -3.52
N ILE A 277 2.20 10.18 -4.20
CA ILE A 277 2.58 9.98 -5.60
C ILE A 277 1.41 10.36 -6.49
N VAL A 278 1.49 11.56 -7.05
CA VAL A 278 0.42 12.16 -7.86
C VAL A 278 0.63 11.81 -9.35
N PRO A 279 -0.37 11.24 -10.03
CA PRO A 279 -0.23 10.86 -11.44
C PRO A 279 -0.37 12.04 -12.41
N SER A 280 0.20 11.84 -13.61
CA SER A 280 -0.04 12.72 -14.77
C SER A 280 -1.53 12.78 -15.13
N ASN A 281 -1.94 13.84 -15.83
CA ASN A 281 -3.33 14.00 -16.26
C ASN A 281 -3.78 12.84 -17.16
N ASN A 282 -5.08 12.54 -17.14
CA ASN A 282 -5.74 11.56 -18.02
C ASN A 282 -5.13 10.15 -17.98
N ILE A 283 -4.43 9.77 -16.90
CA ILE A 283 -3.71 8.50 -16.84
C ILE A 283 -4.66 7.28 -16.91
N VAL A 284 -5.85 7.36 -16.30
CA VAL A 284 -6.80 6.24 -16.21
C VAL A 284 -7.34 5.80 -17.57
N PRO A 285 -7.94 6.68 -18.40
CA PRO A 285 -8.40 6.28 -19.73
C PRO A 285 -7.25 5.77 -20.60
N LEU A 286 -6.08 6.42 -20.56
CA LEU A 286 -4.90 5.99 -21.31
C LEU A 286 -4.41 4.60 -20.89
N LEU A 287 -4.40 4.30 -19.58
CA LEU A 287 -4.04 2.98 -19.07
C LEU A 287 -5.09 1.94 -19.45
N ASN A 288 -6.38 2.24 -19.38
CA ASN A 288 -7.42 1.29 -19.79
C ASN A 288 -7.27 0.90 -21.28
N GLU A 289 -6.98 1.86 -22.15
CA GLU A 289 -6.75 1.60 -23.58
C GLU A 289 -5.50 0.73 -23.81
N PHE A 290 -4.39 1.06 -23.16
CA PHE A 290 -3.17 0.26 -23.23
C PHE A 290 -3.37 -1.16 -22.68
N LEU A 291 -3.97 -1.30 -21.50
CA LEU A 291 -4.13 -2.58 -20.80
C LEU A 291 -5.13 -3.51 -21.48
N ALA A 292 -6.06 -2.97 -22.28
CA ALA A 292 -6.98 -3.76 -23.09
C ALA A 292 -6.24 -4.56 -24.18
N THR A 293 -5.13 -4.04 -24.69
CA THR A 293 -4.35 -4.66 -25.78
C THR A 293 -2.99 -5.20 -25.32
N ALA A 294 -2.54 -4.83 -24.13
CA ALA A 294 -1.26 -5.24 -23.57
C ALA A 294 -1.10 -6.76 -23.56
N ARG A 295 -0.10 -7.26 -24.29
CA ARG A 295 0.25 -8.68 -24.35
C ARG A 295 1.40 -8.96 -23.40
N CYS A 296 1.17 -9.87 -22.45
CA CYS A 296 2.18 -10.41 -21.57
C CYS A 296 2.26 -11.92 -21.80
N ALA A 297 3.18 -12.37 -22.65
CA ALA A 297 3.28 -13.78 -23.03
C ALA A 297 3.47 -14.73 -21.83
N THR A 298 4.18 -14.27 -20.81
CA THR A 298 4.45 -15.05 -19.58
C THR A 298 3.35 -14.93 -18.53
N GLY A 299 2.43 -13.97 -18.65
CA GLY A 299 1.51 -13.58 -17.58
C GLY A 299 2.16 -12.88 -16.37
N LEU A 300 3.48 -12.69 -16.38
CA LEU A 300 4.29 -12.09 -15.32
C LEU A 300 4.93 -10.79 -15.83
N CYS A 301 4.12 -9.74 -15.98
CA CYS A 301 4.58 -8.43 -16.42
C CYS A 301 4.19 -7.35 -15.42
N ALA A 302 5.09 -6.39 -15.23
CA ALA A 302 4.85 -5.17 -14.48
C ALA A 302 5.14 -3.96 -15.38
N TYR A 303 4.16 -3.10 -15.58
CA TYR A 303 4.26 -1.91 -16.40
C TYR A 303 4.64 -0.72 -15.52
N VAL A 304 5.93 -0.37 -15.53
CA VAL A 304 6.53 0.68 -14.70
C VAL A 304 6.08 2.05 -15.19
N ILE A 305 5.56 2.87 -14.28
CA ILE A 305 5.25 4.28 -14.53
C ILE A 305 6.39 5.12 -13.92
N PRO A 306 7.19 5.82 -14.74
CA PRO A 306 8.29 6.64 -14.25
C PRO A 306 7.81 7.68 -13.23
N THR A 307 8.54 7.76 -12.12
CA THR A 307 8.22 8.64 -10.99
C THR A 307 9.33 9.66 -10.79
N LEU A 308 8.97 10.93 -10.72
CA LEU A 308 9.91 12.04 -10.53
C LEU A 308 9.59 12.78 -9.23
N GLU A 309 10.57 13.52 -8.73
CA GLU A 309 10.34 14.56 -7.74
C GLU A 309 10.38 15.94 -8.42
N ILE A 310 9.50 16.84 -8.00
CA ILE A 310 9.34 18.18 -8.57
C ILE A 310 9.45 19.26 -7.49
N ASP A 311 9.97 20.45 -7.85
CA ASP A 311 10.12 21.56 -6.91
C ASP A 311 8.76 22.13 -6.45
N ASP A 312 8.60 22.41 -5.15
CA ASP A 312 7.33 22.88 -4.57
C ASP A 312 6.87 24.25 -5.13
N ARG A 313 7.78 25.00 -5.75
CA ARG A 313 7.49 26.33 -6.32
C ARG A 313 6.90 26.25 -7.72
N VAL A 314 6.95 25.10 -8.38
CA VAL A 314 6.41 24.94 -9.73
C VAL A 314 4.97 24.47 -9.71
N ARG A 315 4.30 24.63 -10.84
CA ARG A 315 2.99 24.01 -11.04
C ARG A 315 3.18 22.55 -11.41
N PHE A 316 2.23 21.72 -11.01
CA PHE A 316 2.24 20.31 -11.37
C PHE A 316 2.21 20.17 -12.90
N PRO A 317 3.17 19.47 -13.52
CA PRO A 317 3.24 19.37 -14.97
C PRO A 317 2.03 18.61 -15.50
N SER A 318 1.34 19.21 -16.47
CA SER A 318 0.15 18.63 -17.09
C SER A 318 0.46 17.55 -18.11
N SER A 319 1.71 17.51 -18.60
CA SER A 319 2.17 16.67 -19.70
C SER A 319 3.67 16.33 -19.55
N LYS A 320 4.14 15.26 -20.20
CA LYS A 320 5.54 14.86 -20.27
C LYS A 320 6.38 15.97 -20.90
N THR A 321 5.89 16.65 -21.94
CA THR A 321 6.58 17.80 -22.54
C THR A 321 6.82 18.91 -21.52
N GLU A 322 5.82 19.24 -20.70
CA GLU A 322 6.00 20.22 -19.62
C GLU A 322 6.98 19.73 -18.55
N LEU A 323 6.88 18.47 -18.14
CA LEU A 323 7.81 17.85 -17.20
C LEU A 323 9.25 17.89 -17.71
N LEU A 324 9.51 17.60 -18.98
CA LEU A 324 10.85 17.65 -19.58
C LEU A 324 11.43 19.06 -19.53
N ARG A 325 10.61 20.11 -19.67
CA ARG A 325 11.07 21.51 -19.47
C ARG A 325 11.51 21.75 -18.03
N LEU A 326 10.80 21.19 -17.05
CA LEU A 326 11.18 21.28 -15.64
C LEU A 326 12.49 20.53 -15.38
N VAL A 327 12.67 19.33 -15.95
CA VAL A 327 13.91 18.55 -15.84
C VAL A 327 15.09 19.34 -16.40
N LYS A 328 14.96 19.93 -17.61
CA LYS A 328 15.99 20.78 -18.21
C LYS A 328 16.39 21.98 -17.36
N ARG A 329 15.45 22.51 -16.57
CA ARG A 329 15.67 23.64 -15.63
C ARG A 329 16.18 23.20 -14.26
N GLY A 330 16.37 21.90 -14.02
CA GLY A 330 16.75 21.36 -12.71
C GLY A 330 15.65 21.45 -11.66
N LEU A 331 14.39 21.64 -12.07
CA LEU A 331 13.20 21.75 -11.21
C LEU A 331 12.42 20.43 -11.09
N ALA A 332 12.86 19.39 -11.80
CA ALA A 332 12.36 18.03 -11.67
C ALA A 332 13.51 17.04 -11.92
N ARG A 333 13.46 15.87 -11.29
CA ARG A 333 14.45 14.80 -11.49
C ARG A 333 13.90 13.44 -11.07
N PRO A 334 14.55 12.31 -11.39
CA PRO A 334 14.10 11.00 -10.96
C PRO A 334 13.89 10.94 -9.45
N PHE A 335 12.84 10.26 -9.02
CA PHE A 335 12.48 10.14 -7.62
C PHE A 335 13.64 9.55 -6.81
N HIS A 336 13.98 10.20 -5.70
CA HIS A 336 15.08 9.80 -4.83
C HIS A 336 16.49 9.81 -5.47
N GLU A 337 16.69 10.37 -6.66
CA GLU A 337 17.99 10.38 -7.37
C GLU A 337 19.14 10.83 -6.45
N LYS A 338 18.93 11.92 -5.69
CA LYS A 338 19.98 12.43 -4.79
C LYS A 338 20.08 11.65 -3.50
N VAL A 339 18.99 11.19 -2.90
CA VAL A 339 19.05 10.55 -1.57
C VAL A 339 19.46 9.09 -1.64
N PHE A 340 19.03 8.37 -2.67
CA PHE A 340 19.32 6.96 -2.89
C PHE A 340 19.01 6.52 -4.33
N ILE A 341 19.98 6.72 -5.23
CA ILE A 341 19.83 6.50 -6.68
C ILE A 341 19.42 5.06 -7.07
N TYR A 342 19.89 4.06 -6.32
CA TYR A 342 19.66 2.64 -6.61
C TYR A 342 18.17 2.25 -6.64
N ASN A 343 17.32 3.00 -5.93
CA ASN A 343 15.87 2.74 -5.91
C ASN A 343 15.23 2.82 -7.29
N GLN A 344 15.71 3.71 -8.15
CA GLN A 344 15.09 3.98 -9.45
C GLN A 344 16.04 3.70 -10.62
N TYR A 345 17.28 3.28 -10.35
CA TYR A 345 18.32 3.17 -11.36
C TYR A 345 17.93 2.22 -12.50
N ALA A 346 17.36 1.05 -12.16
CA ALA A 346 16.93 0.06 -13.15
C ALA A 346 15.82 0.56 -14.11
N THR A 347 15.09 1.64 -13.77
CA THR A 347 14.10 2.27 -14.66
C THR A 347 14.75 2.95 -15.87
N ASN A 348 16.06 3.22 -15.83
CA ASN A 348 16.80 3.89 -16.91
C ASN A 348 16.12 5.17 -17.41
N PHE A 349 16.10 6.18 -16.52
CA PHE A 349 15.51 7.48 -16.82
C PHE A 349 16.18 8.18 -18.01
N SER A 350 17.47 7.95 -18.27
CA SER A 350 18.14 8.50 -19.44
C SER A 350 17.46 8.08 -20.75
N SER A 351 17.14 6.79 -20.91
CA SER A 351 16.38 6.29 -22.06
C SER A 351 14.95 6.84 -22.10
N TRP A 352 14.26 6.93 -20.96
CA TRP A 352 12.89 7.46 -20.91
C TRP A 352 12.80 8.97 -21.21
N LEU A 353 13.78 9.76 -20.75
CA LEU A 353 13.87 11.20 -21.00
C LEU A 353 14.26 11.51 -22.45
N ALA A 354 15.08 10.67 -23.08
CA ALA A 354 15.46 10.79 -24.49
C ALA A 354 14.36 10.31 -25.45
N ASN A 355 13.40 9.53 -24.96
CA ASN A 355 12.29 9.02 -25.76
C ASN A 355 11.39 10.17 -26.26
N SER A 356 11.26 10.29 -27.58
CA SER A 356 10.52 11.34 -28.28
C SER A 356 9.00 11.15 -28.31
N HIS A 357 8.47 10.13 -27.63
CA HIS A 357 7.05 9.86 -27.58
C HIS A 357 6.35 10.99 -26.81
N THR A 358 5.42 11.67 -27.47
CA THR A 358 4.79 12.89 -26.97
C THR A 358 3.42 12.62 -26.34
N ASP A 359 2.85 13.69 -25.79
CA ASP A 359 1.62 13.67 -24.99
C ASP A 359 0.34 13.40 -25.80
N ASP A 360 0.37 13.63 -27.11
CA ASP A 360 -0.77 13.39 -28.02
C ASP A 360 -0.89 11.92 -28.44
N GLN A 361 0.04 11.08 -27.98
CA GLN A 361 0.15 9.68 -28.36
C GLN A 361 -0.32 8.76 -27.22
N LEU A 362 -0.95 7.65 -27.60
CA LEU A 362 -1.39 6.59 -26.68
C LEU A 362 -0.22 6.00 -25.89
N ILE A 363 -0.46 5.43 -24.71
CA ILE A 363 0.61 4.80 -23.93
C ILE A 363 1.31 3.72 -24.76
N ALA A 364 2.63 3.77 -24.75
CA ALA A 364 3.51 2.78 -25.35
C ALA A 364 4.56 2.30 -24.36
N ILE A 365 5.18 1.16 -24.67
CA ILE A 365 6.37 0.69 -23.96
C ILE A 365 7.56 1.51 -24.48
N SER A 366 8.19 2.29 -23.60
CA SER A 366 9.44 2.98 -23.91
C SER A 366 10.58 1.97 -24.09
N HIS A 367 10.74 1.07 -23.13
CA HIS A 367 11.74 0.01 -23.15
C HIS A 367 11.45 -1.02 -22.06
N GLN A 368 12.07 -2.20 -22.17
CA GLN A 368 12.10 -3.20 -21.11
C GLN A 368 13.29 -2.96 -20.19
N VAL A 369 13.11 -3.17 -18.88
CA VAL A 369 14.23 -3.22 -17.92
C VAL A 369 14.99 -4.52 -18.15
N THR A 370 16.23 -4.40 -18.63
CA THR A 370 17.10 -5.56 -18.92
C THR A 370 18.08 -5.86 -17.78
N ASN A 371 18.51 -4.82 -17.06
CA ASN A 371 19.47 -4.94 -15.96
C ASN A 371 18.76 -4.65 -14.64
N TYR A 372 18.24 -5.71 -14.00
CA TYR A 372 17.73 -5.59 -12.64
C TYR A 372 18.87 -5.17 -11.70
N GLU A 373 18.58 -4.24 -10.79
CA GLU A 373 19.50 -3.86 -9.73
C GLU A 373 18.90 -4.12 -8.36
N PHE A 374 19.76 -4.53 -7.44
CA PHE A 374 19.38 -4.64 -6.05
C PHE A 374 18.92 -3.27 -5.51
N PHE A 375 17.88 -3.27 -4.67
CA PHE A 375 17.14 -2.09 -4.21
C PHE A 375 16.16 -1.47 -5.20
N TYR A 376 15.92 -2.06 -6.37
CA TYR A 376 14.93 -1.49 -7.29
C TYR A 376 13.52 -1.39 -6.66
N GLU A 377 12.93 -0.19 -6.69
CA GLU A 377 11.64 0.17 -6.08
C GLU A 377 10.74 0.98 -7.05
N PRO A 378 10.40 0.46 -8.25
CA PRO A 378 9.54 1.17 -9.17
C PRO A 378 8.09 1.26 -8.66
N PHE A 379 7.35 2.21 -9.22
CA PHE A 379 5.90 2.21 -9.20
C PHE A 379 5.38 1.61 -10.50
N TYR A 380 4.48 0.64 -10.42
CA TYR A 380 4.07 -0.16 -11.58
C TYR A 380 2.61 -0.57 -11.53
N VAL A 381 2.04 -0.79 -12.71
CA VAL A 381 0.74 -1.42 -12.92
C VAL A 381 0.95 -2.90 -13.25
N ALA A 382 0.29 -3.80 -12.54
CA ALA A 382 0.37 -5.24 -12.80
C ALA A 382 -0.96 -5.94 -12.46
N LEU A 383 -1.11 -7.18 -12.92
CA LEU A 383 -2.15 -8.06 -12.43
C LEU A 383 -1.97 -8.31 -10.92
N ASP A 384 -3.03 -8.57 -10.17
CA ASP A 384 -2.95 -8.92 -8.74
C ASP A 384 -2.46 -10.37 -8.48
N ASN A 385 -1.62 -10.90 -9.38
CA ASN A 385 -0.86 -12.14 -9.20
C ASN A 385 0.56 -11.88 -8.64
N VAL A 386 0.92 -10.61 -8.44
CA VAL A 386 2.20 -10.19 -7.86
C VAL A 386 2.33 -10.71 -6.41
N PRO A 387 3.52 -11.18 -5.99
CA PRO A 387 3.78 -11.55 -4.59
C PRO A 387 3.30 -10.48 -3.60
N PRO A 388 2.76 -10.85 -2.42
CA PRO A 388 2.44 -9.89 -1.38
C PRO A 388 3.70 -9.14 -0.91
N HIS A 389 3.54 -7.92 -0.43
CA HIS A 389 4.58 -7.30 0.37
C HIS A 389 4.79 -8.16 1.62
N ASP A 390 6.04 -8.51 1.91
CA ASP A 390 6.32 -9.27 3.12
C ASP A 390 6.08 -8.39 4.35
N GLU A 391 5.04 -8.74 5.10
CA GLU A 391 4.50 -7.99 6.24
C GLU A 391 5.47 -7.92 7.42
N ARG A 392 6.52 -8.74 7.40
CA ARG A 392 7.55 -8.74 8.43
C ARG A 392 8.54 -7.57 8.28
N PHE A 393 8.56 -6.89 7.13
CA PHE A 393 9.30 -5.64 6.93
C PHE A 393 8.40 -4.45 7.27
N VAL A 394 8.70 -3.82 8.40
CA VAL A 394 7.95 -2.68 8.95
C VAL A 394 8.92 -1.53 9.21
N GLY A 395 8.46 -0.28 9.08
CA GLY A 395 9.34 0.89 9.22
C GLY A 395 10.28 1.07 8.03
N TYR A 396 11.44 1.71 8.21
CA TYR A 396 12.28 2.11 7.08
C TYR A 396 13.18 1.00 6.53
N GLY A 397 13.31 0.93 5.20
CA GLY A 397 14.25 0.08 4.48
C GLY A 397 13.72 -1.34 4.19
N PHE A 398 14.10 -1.88 3.04
CA PHE A 398 13.77 -3.25 2.59
C PHE A 398 12.27 -3.57 2.43
N THR A 399 11.40 -2.56 2.31
CA THR A 399 9.94 -2.77 2.36
C THR A 399 9.29 -2.97 1.00
N ARG A 400 9.56 -2.11 0.00
CA ARG A 400 9.02 -2.24 -1.36
C ARG A 400 9.96 -3.07 -2.23
N ASN A 401 11.27 -2.81 -2.17
CA ASN A 401 12.29 -3.57 -2.90
C ASN A 401 12.31 -5.07 -2.58
N SER A 402 11.87 -5.51 -1.40
CA SER A 402 11.76 -6.95 -1.10
C SER A 402 10.71 -7.64 -1.96
N GLN A 403 9.55 -7.01 -2.16
CA GLN A 403 8.53 -7.50 -3.07
C GLN A 403 9.04 -7.49 -4.52
N VAL A 404 9.68 -6.41 -4.95
CA VAL A 404 10.23 -6.27 -6.32
C VAL A 404 11.34 -7.29 -6.57
N TYR A 405 12.17 -7.58 -5.55
CA TYR A 405 13.14 -8.67 -5.59
C TYR A 405 12.46 -10.03 -5.80
N GLU A 406 11.40 -10.33 -5.04
CA GLU A 406 10.65 -11.57 -5.24
C GLU A 406 10.04 -11.66 -6.64
N MET A 407 9.45 -10.57 -7.15
CA MET A 407 8.93 -10.49 -8.52
C MET A 407 10.01 -10.83 -9.55
N TYR A 408 11.20 -10.22 -9.42
CA TYR A 408 12.30 -10.50 -10.33
C TYR A 408 12.71 -11.97 -10.28
N VAL A 409 12.90 -12.53 -9.08
CA VAL A 409 13.27 -13.95 -8.91
C VAL A 409 12.18 -14.87 -9.46
N SER A 410 10.90 -14.54 -9.27
CA SER A 410 9.78 -15.32 -9.80
C SER A 410 9.59 -15.19 -11.32
N GLY A 411 10.36 -14.32 -11.99
CA GLY A 411 10.39 -14.20 -13.45
C GLY A 411 9.54 -13.07 -14.04
N TYR A 412 9.20 -12.04 -13.26
CA TYR A 412 8.54 -10.85 -13.81
C TYR A 412 9.46 -10.07 -14.75
N SER A 413 8.90 -9.65 -15.87
CA SER A 413 9.49 -8.65 -16.75
C SER A 413 8.92 -7.27 -16.43
N PHE A 414 9.79 -6.25 -16.38
CA PHE A 414 9.39 -4.87 -16.13
C PHE A 414 9.48 -4.06 -17.42
N TYR A 415 8.39 -3.37 -17.78
CA TYR A 415 8.29 -2.56 -19.00
C TYR A 415 7.99 -1.11 -18.64
N VAL A 416 8.87 -0.20 -19.01
CA VAL A 416 8.72 1.23 -18.70
C VAL A 416 7.76 1.87 -19.68
N LEU A 417 6.71 2.51 -19.17
CA LEU A 417 5.68 3.17 -19.97
C LEU A 417 6.03 4.63 -20.30
N THR A 418 5.49 5.12 -21.41
CA THR A 418 5.54 6.53 -21.86
C THR A 418 4.22 6.85 -22.57
N PRO A 419 3.71 8.09 -22.58
CA PRO A 419 4.26 9.30 -21.96
C PRO A 419 3.86 9.48 -20.49
N VAL A 420 3.09 8.55 -19.92
CA VAL A 420 2.59 8.66 -18.53
C VAL A 420 3.71 8.68 -17.49
N PHE A 421 3.49 9.41 -16.42
CA PHE A 421 4.41 9.54 -15.31
C PHE A 421 3.66 9.84 -14.01
N THR A 422 4.37 9.80 -12.90
CA THR A 422 3.90 10.32 -11.62
C THR A 422 4.94 11.28 -11.03
N CYS A 423 4.50 12.13 -10.10
CA CYS A 423 5.38 13.05 -9.40
C CYS A 423 5.13 13.05 -7.88
N HIS A 424 6.20 13.26 -7.14
CA HIS A 424 6.22 13.58 -5.72
C HIS A 424 6.67 15.03 -5.52
N TRP A 425 6.03 15.75 -4.59
CA TRP A 425 6.37 17.14 -4.28
C TRP A 425 7.66 17.27 -3.45
N GLY A 426 8.49 18.25 -3.77
CA GLY A 426 9.71 18.58 -3.04
C GLY A 426 10.93 17.77 -3.49
N LEU A 427 11.98 18.47 -3.89
CA LEU A 427 13.27 17.89 -4.27
C LEU A 427 14.05 17.43 -3.02
N GLN A 428 14.18 16.11 -2.84
CA GLN A 428 14.77 15.52 -1.63
C GLN A 428 16.28 15.76 -1.56
N LYS A 429 16.77 16.27 -0.43
CA LYS A 429 18.21 16.52 -0.23
C LYS A 429 18.84 15.42 0.61
N LYS A 430 20.13 15.13 0.38
CA LYS A 430 20.93 14.29 1.28
C LYS A 430 21.13 15.05 2.60
N ASN A 431 20.22 14.83 3.54
CA ASN A 431 20.37 15.29 4.92
C ASN A 431 20.98 14.19 5.79
N ALA A 432 21.50 14.55 6.96
CA ALA A 432 21.91 13.58 7.96
C ALA A 432 20.77 12.59 8.23
N ARG A 433 21.06 11.30 8.14
CA ARG A 433 20.07 10.25 8.36
C ARG A 433 19.79 10.19 9.87
N PRO A 434 18.51 10.32 10.30
CA PRO A 434 18.20 10.15 11.71
C PRO A 434 18.62 8.76 12.19
N SER A 435 19.15 8.66 13.42
CA SER A 435 19.62 7.39 13.99
C SER A 435 18.54 6.29 13.98
N TRP A 436 17.28 6.66 14.25
CA TRP A 436 16.15 5.72 14.20
C TRP A 436 15.99 5.07 12.81
N ARG A 437 16.30 5.81 11.73
CA ARG A 437 16.18 5.34 10.35
C ARG A 437 17.26 4.30 10.04
N GLU A 438 18.48 4.53 10.53
CA GLU A 438 19.60 3.59 10.38
C GLU A 438 19.38 2.31 11.19
N GLN A 439 18.84 2.43 12.40
CA GLN A 439 18.48 1.28 13.24
C GLN A 439 17.43 0.39 12.54
N GLN A 440 16.35 0.99 12.04
CA GLN A 440 15.31 0.26 11.29
C GLN A 440 15.88 -0.38 10.03
N ASN A 441 16.69 0.35 9.26
CA ASN A 441 17.34 -0.19 8.07
C ASN A 441 18.25 -1.39 8.38
N THR A 442 18.99 -1.35 9.49
CA THR A 442 19.87 -2.43 9.94
C THR A 442 19.07 -3.68 10.32
N PHE A 443 17.96 -3.51 11.05
CA PHE A 443 17.06 -4.60 11.40
C PHE A 443 16.47 -5.25 10.14
N ASN A 444 15.94 -4.43 9.23
CA ASN A 444 15.34 -4.90 7.99
C ASN A 444 16.37 -5.51 7.04
N SER A 445 17.62 -5.03 7.01
CA SER A 445 18.70 -5.64 6.23
C SER A 445 19.02 -7.07 6.70
N LYS A 446 19.13 -7.30 8.02
CA LYS A 446 19.34 -8.65 8.59
C LYS A 446 18.18 -9.57 8.24
N ARG A 447 16.95 -9.05 8.30
CA ARG A 447 15.75 -9.79 7.91
C ARG A 447 15.75 -10.14 6.43
N PHE A 448 16.22 -9.22 5.60
CA PHE A 448 16.30 -9.42 4.15
C PHE A 448 17.26 -10.56 3.77
N GLU A 449 18.34 -10.77 4.51
CA GLU A 449 19.23 -11.92 4.29
C GLU A 449 18.54 -13.27 4.49
N ILE A 450 17.61 -13.36 5.43
CA ILE A 450 16.79 -14.55 5.65
C ILE A 450 15.75 -14.68 4.52
N PHE A 451 15.06 -13.59 4.20
CA PHE A 451 14.08 -13.53 3.13
C PHE A 451 14.66 -14.00 1.79
N LYS A 452 15.86 -13.56 1.41
CA LYS A 452 16.53 -14.04 0.19
C LYS A 452 16.66 -15.56 0.12
N LYS A 453 17.03 -16.20 1.23
CA LYS A 453 17.16 -17.67 1.31
C LYS A 453 15.80 -18.35 1.15
N GLU A 454 14.75 -17.78 1.74
CA GLU A 454 13.37 -18.27 1.60
C GLU A 454 12.87 -18.15 0.15
N ILE A 455 13.11 -17.01 -0.51
CA ILE A 455 12.75 -16.79 -1.91
C ILE A 455 13.51 -17.74 -2.83
N PHE A 456 14.82 -17.90 -2.61
CA PHE A 456 15.63 -18.88 -3.33
C PHE A 456 15.05 -20.30 -3.22
N ALA A 457 14.72 -20.74 -1.99
CA ALA A 457 14.14 -22.05 -1.75
C ALA A 457 12.76 -22.22 -2.42
N ARG A 458 11.94 -21.16 -2.42
CA ARG A 458 10.60 -21.14 -3.02
C ARG A 458 10.64 -21.32 -4.54
N TYR A 459 11.56 -20.64 -5.22
CA TYR A 459 11.60 -20.60 -6.69
C TYR A 459 12.68 -21.49 -7.33
N LYS A 460 13.51 -22.19 -6.53
CA LYS A 460 14.53 -23.15 -6.99
C LYS A 460 15.53 -22.61 -8.03
N LYS A 461 15.81 -21.30 -8.05
CA LYS A 461 16.78 -20.67 -8.97
C LYS A 461 18.14 -20.45 -8.30
N PRO A 462 19.30 -20.82 -8.89
CA PRO A 462 20.65 -20.69 -8.31
C PRO A 462 20.97 -19.31 -7.70
N LEU A 463 21.65 -19.28 -6.53
CA LEU A 463 22.08 -18.07 -5.80
C LEU A 463 23.20 -17.31 -6.54
N HIS A 464 23.78 -17.94 -7.56
CA HIS A 464 24.94 -17.45 -8.30
C HIS A 464 24.54 -16.58 -9.50
N SER A 465 24.02 -15.38 -9.23
CA SER A 465 24.11 -14.25 -10.17
C SER A 465 23.98 -12.88 -9.48
N TYR A 466 23.92 -12.84 -8.14
CA TYR A 466 23.54 -11.63 -7.38
C TYR A 466 24.67 -11.08 -6.52
N ASP A 467 25.93 -11.45 -6.81
CA ASP A 467 27.04 -10.93 -6.06
C ASP A 467 27.07 -9.41 -6.16
N GLN A 468 26.86 -8.83 -4.98
CA GLN A 468 27.12 -7.46 -4.64
C GLN A 468 28.46 -7.07 -5.27
N LYS A 469 28.44 -6.19 -6.28
CA LYS A 469 29.57 -5.29 -6.44
C LYS A 469 29.69 -4.59 -5.10
N LYS A 470 30.67 -5.01 -4.30
CA LYS A 470 31.12 -4.30 -3.11
C LYS A 470 31.42 -2.87 -3.56
N HIS A 471 30.49 -1.96 -3.32
CA HIS A 471 30.76 -0.54 -3.41
C HIS A 471 31.30 -0.16 -2.03
N GLY A 472 32.63 -0.05 -1.98
CA GLY A 472 33.35 0.57 -0.87
C GLY A 472 33.07 2.06 -0.76
#